data_AF-N1NZ94-F1
#
_entry.id   AF-N1NZ94-F1
#
_cell.length_a   1.000
_cell.length_b   1.000
_cell.length_c   1.000
_cell.angle_alpha   90.00
_cell.angle_beta   90.00
_cell.angle_gamma   90.00
#
_symmetry.space_group_name_H-M   'P 1'
#
loop_
_entity.id
_entity.type
_entity.pdbx_description
1 polymer ?
#
loop_
_entity_poly.entity_id
_entity_poly.type
_entity_poly.pdbx_seq_one_letter_code
_entity_poly.pdbx_strand_id
1 'polypeptide(L)'
;MNFHTARISQVGVISRALLSSVSRRWIHVTPISLNNSGGSLFGSITENKPKEGKNRGDEDAGSFSNRLAIASDSSGEAPEVNRDSITIENDKLLQQHIISLQQPEQLASQSLLSPLKREIYEANCKINGGFYKKDTIVKLPNSSERYKLKLTKREIEVLEPSVYAQSYRIKSSMKKATLLLRLLGGLDVMKAISQCHFSNKKIAREVAELLQKGVKDGQKLGLKPEDLYISQIWTGSDGFWRKRVEFKARTRIGIISHPYIHVRCILRTKSVTKRRLAYEAHLKEQKRAPWVQLGDKPIRGVTGGVYKW
;
A
#
# COMPACT_ATOMS: atom_id res chain seq x y z
N MET A 1 26.44 -50.20 -42.41
CA MET A 1 25.43 -49.53 -43.25
C MET A 1 25.36 -48.09 -42.79
N ASN A 2 25.98 -47.22 -43.58
CA ASN A 2 26.03 -45.78 -43.40
C ASN A 2 24.71 -45.16 -43.80
N PHE A 3 24.12 -44.30 -42.96
CA PHE A 3 23.46 -43.09 -43.44
C PHE A 3 23.67 -41.97 -42.42
N HIS A 4 24.65 -41.14 -42.72
CA HIS A 4 24.76 -39.78 -42.22
C HIS A 4 23.62 -38.94 -42.82
N THR A 5 22.80 -38.35 -41.96
CA THR A 5 21.99 -37.18 -42.29
C THR A 5 22.25 -36.11 -41.24
N ALA A 6 23.34 -35.37 -41.46
CA ALA A 6 23.57 -34.09 -40.82
C ALA A 6 22.53 -33.09 -41.35
N ARG A 7 21.50 -32.77 -40.57
CA ARG A 7 20.71 -31.55 -40.76
C ARG A 7 21.34 -30.44 -39.93
N ILE A 8 22.01 -29.55 -40.64
CA ILE A 8 22.49 -28.25 -40.17
C ILE A 8 21.30 -27.48 -39.60
N SER A 9 21.36 -27.15 -38.31
CA SER A 9 20.40 -26.23 -37.69
C SER A 9 20.59 -24.84 -38.29
N GLN A 10 19.58 -24.34 -39.00
CA GLN A 10 19.52 -22.94 -39.41
C GLN A 10 19.56 -22.04 -38.17
N VAL A 11 20.68 -21.35 -37.97
CA VAL A 11 20.73 -20.18 -37.10
C VAL A 11 20.18 -19.02 -37.91
N GLY A 12 18.88 -18.76 -37.76
CA GLY A 12 18.24 -17.56 -38.28
C GLY A 12 18.88 -16.33 -37.64
N VAL A 13 19.64 -15.58 -38.44
CA VAL A 13 20.09 -14.23 -38.10
C VAL A 13 18.87 -13.32 -38.17
N ILE A 14 18.18 -13.15 -37.05
CA ILE A 14 17.17 -12.10 -36.89
C ILE A 14 17.93 -10.82 -36.58
N SER A 15 18.19 -10.04 -37.63
CA SER A 15 18.61 -8.65 -37.54
C SER A 15 17.59 -7.90 -36.67
N ARG A 16 17.98 -7.59 -35.44
CA ARG A 16 17.18 -6.79 -34.51
C ARG A 16 17.29 -5.33 -34.94
N ALA A 17 16.49 -4.94 -35.93
CA ALA A 17 16.25 -3.54 -36.22
C ALA A 17 15.62 -2.91 -34.97
N LEU A 18 16.37 -2.01 -34.34
CA LEU A 18 15.90 -1.14 -33.27
C LEU A 18 14.89 -0.16 -33.85
N LEU A 19 13.64 -0.59 -33.99
CA LEU A 19 12.51 0.32 -34.12
C LEU A 19 12.25 0.88 -32.72
N SER A 20 12.91 2.00 -32.41
CA SER A 20 12.49 2.87 -31.33
C SER A 20 11.02 3.25 -31.60
N SER A 21 10.11 2.67 -30.84
CA SER A 21 8.76 3.20 -30.69
C SER A 21 8.91 4.61 -30.13
N VAL A 22 8.91 5.60 -31.02
CA VAL A 22 8.67 6.98 -30.66
C VAL A 22 7.22 7.03 -30.21
N SER A 23 7.01 6.83 -28.90
CA SER A 23 5.76 7.20 -28.26
C SER A 23 5.65 8.72 -28.38
N ARG A 24 5.07 9.19 -29.50
CA ARG A 24 4.54 10.55 -29.63
C ARG A 24 3.46 10.67 -28.57
N ARG A 25 3.81 11.19 -27.41
CA ARG A 25 2.82 11.70 -26.46
C ARG A 25 2.17 12.89 -27.16
N TRP A 26 0.99 12.69 -27.71
CA TRP A 26 0.09 13.78 -28.00
C TRP A 26 -0.25 14.44 -26.68
N ILE A 27 0.26 15.65 -26.48
CA ILE A 27 -0.22 16.54 -25.45
C ILE A 27 -1.58 17.03 -25.99
N HIS A 28 -2.66 16.38 -25.59
CA HIS A 28 -3.97 17.01 -25.68
C HIS A 28 -3.99 18.14 -24.65
N VAL A 29 -3.61 19.34 -25.08
CA VAL A 29 -4.06 20.57 -24.42
C VAL A 29 -5.50 20.74 -24.89
N THR A 30 -6.46 20.28 -24.08
CA THR A 30 -7.82 20.78 -24.23
C THR A 30 -7.81 22.24 -23.81
N PRO A 31 -8.09 23.22 -24.69
CA PRO A 31 -8.47 24.52 -24.19
C PRO A 31 -9.76 24.31 -23.38
N ILE A 32 -9.72 24.62 -22.09
CA ILE A 32 -10.95 24.88 -21.36
C ILE A 32 -11.53 26.12 -22.03
N SER A 33 -12.44 25.89 -22.97
CA SER A 33 -13.38 26.90 -23.41
C SER A 33 -14.22 27.22 -22.17
N LEU A 34 -13.94 28.38 -21.56
CA LEU A 34 -14.88 29.06 -20.69
C LEU A 34 -16.08 29.41 -21.58
N ASN A 35 -17.04 28.49 -21.66
CA ASN A 35 -18.35 28.83 -22.15
C ASN A 35 -18.97 29.73 -21.09
N ASN A 36 -19.03 31.02 -21.40
CA ASN A 36 -19.67 32.05 -20.60
C ASN A 36 -21.18 31.80 -20.62
N SER A 37 -21.62 30.82 -19.85
CA SER A 37 -23.02 30.63 -19.45
C SER A 37 -23.08 30.84 -17.96
N GLY A 38 -23.79 31.87 -17.54
CA GLY A 38 -23.77 32.46 -16.19
C GLY A 38 -24.19 31.52 -15.06
N GLY A 39 -23.27 30.66 -14.65
CA GLY A 39 -23.35 29.87 -13.42
C GLY A 39 -22.35 30.40 -12.39
N SER A 40 -22.84 30.69 -11.19
CA SER A 40 -22.03 31.15 -10.05
C SER A 40 -20.86 30.20 -9.73
N LEU A 41 -19.69 30.79 -9.47
CA LEU A 41 -18.44 30.14 -9.03
C LEU A 41 -18.50 29.53 -7.61
N PHE A 42 -19.61 29.73 -6.90
CA PHE A 42 -19.89 29.11 -5.62
C PHE A 42 -21.10 28.18 -5.78
N GLY A 43 -20.83 26.93 -6.16
CA GLY A 43 -21.86 25.90 -6.25
C GLY A 43 -22.57 25.70 -4.92
N SER A 44 -23.90 25.82 -4.96
CA SER A 44 -24.90 25.21 -4.06
C SER A 44 -24.45 24.89 -2.61
N ILE A 45 -24.02 25.90 -1.86
CA ILE A 45 -23.74 25.77 -0.41
C ILE A 45 -24.96 26.13 0.46
N THR A 46 -26.16 26.03 -0.12
CA THR A 46 -27.42 26.00 0.63
C THR A 46 -28.34 25.00 -0.07
N GLU A 47 -28.56 23.85 0.55
CA GLU A 47 -29.54 22.87 0.11
C GLU A 47 -30.95 23.40 0.39
N ASN A 48 -31.47 24.25 -0.49
CA ASN A 48 -32.90 24.56 -0.48
C ASN A 48 -33.61 23.45 -1.24
N LYS A 49 -34.23 22.52 -0.51
CA LYS A 49 -35.24 21.62 -1.06
C LYS A 49 -36.25 22.45 -1.88
N PRO A 50 -36.44 22.21 -3.19
CA PRO A 50 -37.50 22.86 -3.91
C PRO A 50 -38.83 22.37 -3.34
N LYS A 51 -39.61 23.27 -2.73
CA LYS A 51 -41.02 23.02 -2.46
C LYS A 51 -41.71 22.90 -3.81
N GLU A 52 -42.37 21.77 -4.05
CA GLU A 52 -43.25 21.59 -5.19
C GLU A 52 -44.31 22.70 -5.22
N GLY A 53 -44.51 23.29 -6.40
CA GLY A 53 -45.65 24.13 -6.73
C GLY A 53 -45.44 25.64 -6.55
N LYS A 54 -44.98 26.33 -7.60
CA LYS A 54 -45.63 27.53 -8.15
C LYS A 54 -44.98 27.99 -9.45
N ASN A 55 -45.82 28.52 -10.33
CA ASN A 55 -45.54 28.95 -11.70
C ASN A 55 -44.32 29.85 -11.85
N ARG A 56 -43.62 29.68 -12.98
CA ARG A 56 -42.60 30.61 -13.48
C ARG A 56 -43.24 31.97 -13.74
N GLY A 57 -42.91 32.96 -12.92
CA GLY A 57 -43.17 34.37 -13.13
C GLY A 57 -42.02 35.14 -12.49
N ASP A 58 -41.30 35.89 -13.34
CA ASP A 58 -40.34 36.96 -13.09
C ASP A 58 -39.68 37.02 -11.69
N GLU A 59 -38.39 36.67 -11.63
CA GLU A 59 -37.56 36.94 -10.44
C GLU A 59 -37.26 38.44 -10.36
N ASP A 60 -38.07 39.16 -9.58
CA ASP A 60 -37.82 40.56 -9.25
C ASP A 60 -36.45 40.75 -8.56
N ALA A 61 -35.67 41.72 -9.04
CA ALA A 61 -34.35 42.07 -8.51
C ALA A 61 -34.33 42.43 -7.00
N GLY A 62 -35.50 42.65 -6.38
CA GLY A 62 -35.67 42.89 -4.95
C GLY A 62 -35.63 41.63 -4.07
N SER A 63 -35.77 40.43 -4.64
CA SER A 63 -35.75 39.17 -3.87
C SER A 63 -34.39 38.90 -3.20
N PHE A 64 -33.31 39.33 -3.85
CA PHE A 64 -31.95 39.23 -3.29
C PHE A 64 -31.71 40.26 -2.18
N SER A 65 -32.15 41.50 -2.41
CA SER A 65 -32.05 42.61 -1.46
C SER A 65 -32.84 42.34 -0.18
N ASN A 66 -34.04 41.78 -0.29
CA ASN A 66 -34.86 41.43 0.86
C ASN A 66 -34.26 40.25 1.65
N ARG A 67 -33.59 39.31 0.97
CA ARG A 67 -32.89 38.21 1.65
C ARG A 67 -31.65 38.68 2.41
N LEU A 68 -30.97 39.69 1.89
CA LEU A 68 -29.84 40.33 2.55
C LEU A 68 -30.29 41.17 3.75
N ALA A 69 -31.41 41.89 3.63
CA ALA A 69 -32.01 42.67 4.71
C ALA A 69 -32.54 41.78 5.86
N ILE A 70 -33.14 40.62 5.54
CA ILE A 70 -33.58 39.66 6.56
C ILE A 70 -32.39 39.04 7.32
N ALA A 71 -31.22 38.93 6.67
CA ALA A 71 -29.98 38.49 7.33
C ALA A 71 -29.31 39.58 8.18
N SER A 72 -29.56 40.87 7.90
CA SER A 72 -29.06 41.98 8.72
C SER A 72 -29.93 42.24 9.97
N ASP A 73 -31.21 41.90 9.94
CA ASP A 73 -32.16 42.17 11.02
C ASP A 73 -32.25 41.05 12.08
N SER A 74 -31.53 39.94 11.90
CA SER A 74 -31.37 38.92 12.95
C SER A 74 -30.31 39.36 13.95
N SER A 75 -30.73 40.19 14.90
CA SER A 75 -29.99 40.67 16.08
C SER A 75 -29.74 39.57 17.13
N GLY A 76 -29.40 38.36 16.69
CA GLY A 76 -28.77 37.35 17.54
C GLY A 76 -27.25 37.48 17.38
N GLU A 77 -26.52 37.70 18.48
CA GLU A 77 -25.06 37.60 18.48
C GLU A 77 -24.64 36.35 17.70
N ALA A 78 -23.98 36.55 16.56
CA ALA A 78 -23.36 35.44 15.86
C ALA A 78 -22.43 34.75 16.86
N PRO A 79 -22.53 33.42 17.06
CA PRO A 79 -21.66 32.75 18.03
C PRO A 79 -20.23 33.10 17.67
N GLU A 80 -19.48 33.67 18.62
CA GLU A 80 -18.08 34.04 18.41
C GLU A 80 -17.29 32.76 18.07
N VAL A 81 -17.10 32.50 16.78
CA VAL A 81 -16.36 31.32 16.33
C VAL A 81 -14.89 31.59 16.55
N ASN A 82 -14.32 30.98 17.58
CA ASN A 82 -12.88 31.04 17.85
C ASN A 82 -12.12 30.47 16.65
N ARG A 83 -11.42 31.32 15.90
CA ARG A 83 -10.68 30.95 14.68
C ARG A 83 -9.62 29.87 14.94
N ASP A 84 -9.04 29.84 16.12
CA ASP A 84 -8.01 28.87 16.50
C ASP A 84 -8.59 27.45 16.68
N SER A 85 -9.91 27.33 16.82
CA SER A 85 -10.59 26.03 16.88
C SER A 85 -10.72 25.35 15.51
N ILE A 86 -10.72 26.12 14.42
CA ILE A 86 -10.87 25.62 13.05
C ILE A 86 -9.49 25.21 12.51
N THR A 87 -9.05 24.03 12.91
CA THR A 87 -7.80 23.42 12.43
C THR A 87 -8.08 22.31 11.43
N ILE A 88 -7.07 21.94 10.64
CA ILE A 88 -7.13 20.84 9.66
C ILE A 88 -7.54 19.50 10.30
N GLU A 89 -7.17 19.26 11.56
CA GLU A 89 -7.47 18.01 12.27
C GLU A 89 -8.91 18.00 12.83
N ASN A 90 -9.43 19.16 13.21
CA ASN A 90 -10.75 19.30 13.84
C ASN A 90 -11.89 19.33 12.80
N ASP A 91 -11.63 19.85 11.60
CA ASP A 91 -12.63 19.97 10.55
C ASP A 91 -12.99 18.61 9.94
N LYS A 92 -14.18 18.11 10.32
CA LYS A 92 -14.70 16.82 9.86
C LYS A 92 -15.02 16.80 8.37
N LEU A 93 -15.47 17.91 7.79
CA LEU A 93 -15.87 17.98 6.38
C LEU A 93 -14.62 17.92 5.50
N LEU A 94 -13.59 18.68 5.89
CA LEU A 94 -12.27 18.59 5.26
C LEU A 94 -11.68 17.19 5.41
N GLN A 95 -11.76 16.57 6.59
CA GLN A 95 -11.25 15.22 6.79
C GLN A 95 -11.97 14.18 5.93
N GLN A 96 -13.31 14.28 5.79
CA GLN A 96 -14.09 13.44 4.88
C GLN A 96 -13.68 13.63 3.42
N HIS A 97 -13.42 14.87 3.01
CA HIS A 97 -12.91 15.19 1.68
C HIS A 97 -11.50 14.60 1.45
N ILE A 98 -10.59 14.73 2.41
CA ILE A 98 -9.24 14.14 2.34
C ILE A 98 -9.32 12.61 2.19
N ILE A 99 -10.25 11.98 2.91
CA ILE A 99 -10.50 10.54 2.82
C ILE A 99 -11.07 10.17 1.44
N SER A 100 -11.98 10.97 0.87
CA SER A 100 -12.56 10.67 -0.45
C SER A 100 -11.57 10.83 -1.61
N LEU A 101 -10.58 11.73 -1.47
CA LEU A 101 -9.45 11.85 -2.39
C LEU A 101 -8.50 10.64 -2.32
N GLN A 102 -8.51 9.91 -1.21
CA GLN A 102 -7.61 8.80 -0.92
C GLN A 102 -8.38 7.48 -0.75
N GLN A 103 -7.68 6.43 -0.34
CA GLN A 103 -8.36 5.22 0.12
C GLN A 103 -8.83 5.37 1.58
N PRO A 104 -9.95 4.74 1.97
CA PRO A 104 -10.40 4.75 3.36
C PRO A 104 -9.42 4.08 4.32
N GLU A 105 -9.43 4.52 5.58
CA GLU A 105 -8.54 4.02 6.64
C GLU A 105 -9.10 2.74 7.26
N GLN A 106 -8.91 1.62 6.57
CA GLN A 106 -9.41 0.31 6.98
C GLN A 106 -8.43 -0.82 6.63
N LEU A 107 -8.51 -1.94 7.36
CA LEU A 107 -7.67 -3.11 7.09
C LEU A 107 -8.00 -3.75 5.74
N ALA A 108 -7.04 -4.47 5.16
CA ALA A 108 -7.22 -5.21 3.90
C ALA A 108 -8.41 -6.19 3.92
N SER A 109 -8.66 -6.85 5.07
CA SER A 109 -9.82 -7.74 5.24
C SER A 109 -11.16 -7.02 5.08
N GLN A 110 -11.26 -5.74 5.43
CA GLN A 110 -12.45 -4.93 5.20
C GLN A 110 -12.46 -4.32 3.81
N SER A 111 -11.31 -3.84 3.34
CA SER A 111 -11.18 -3.13 2.07
C SER A 111 -11.43 -4.04 0.86
N LEU A 112 -10.92 -5.28 0.88
CA LEU A 112 -10.87 -6.14 -0.31
C LEU A 112 -11.99 -7.19 -0.39
N LEU A 113 -12.53 -7.63 0.75
CA LEU A 113 -13.49 -8.74 0.77
C LEU A 113 -14.93 -8.25 0.67
N SER A 114 -15.78 -9.06 0.01
CA SER A 114 -17.23 -8.93 0.11
C SER A 114 -17.72 -9.24 1.54
N PRO A 115 -18.87 -8.71 1.97
CA PRO A 115 -19.34 -8.84 3.36
C PRO A 115 -19.41 -10.29 3.85
N LEU A 116 -20.07 -11.18 3.10
CA LEU A 116 -20.15 -12.60 3.44
C LEU A 116 -18.76 -13.27 3.49
N LYS A 117 -17.89 -13.01 2.50
CA LYS A 117 -16.55 -13.60 2.45
C LYS A 117 -15.69 -13.12 3.63
N ARG A 118 -15.88 -11.86 4.04
CA ARG A 118 -15.25 -11.28 5.24
C ARG A 118 -15.72 -11.97 6.51
N GLU A 119 -17.03 -12.14 6.70
CA GLU A 119 -17.57 -12.83 7.88
C GLU A 119 -17.07 -14.28 7.99
N ILE A 120 -17.01 -15.00 6.86
CA ILE A 120 -16.45 -16.36 6.80
C ILE A 120 -14.96 -16.35 7.17
N TYR A 121 -14.18 -15.38 6.69
CA TYR A 121 -12.77 -15.21 7.03
C TYR A 121 -12.58 -14.91 8.52
N GLU A 122 -13.37 -13.99 9.08
CA GLU A 122 -13.34 -13.65 10.50
C GLU A 122 -13.74 -14.86 11.37
N ALA A 123 -14.76 -15.62 10.98
CA ALA A 123 -15.16 -16.85 11.66
C ALA A 123 -14.05 -17.91 11.63
N ASN A 124 -13.37 -18.07 10.49
CA ASN A 124 -12.22 -18.98 10.36
C ASN A 124 -11.08 -18.56 11.30
N CYS A 125 -10.71 -17.28 11.30
CA CYS A 125 -9.71 -16.73 12.20
C CYS A 125 -10.10 -16.93 13.67
N LYS A 126 -11.37 -16.71 14.05
CA LYS A 126 -11.86 -16.95 15.43
C LYS A 126 -11.67 -18.41 15.85
N ILE A 127 -12.05 -19.37 15.01
CA ILE A 127 -11.91 -20.81 15.30
C ILE A 127 -10.44 -21.22 15.39
N ASN A 128 -9.58 -20.67 14.54
CA ASN A 128 -8.19 -21.12 14.40
C ASN A 128 -7.17 -20.32 15.22
N GLY A 129 -7.64 -19.51 16.18
CA GLY A 129 -6.77 -18.80 17.12
C GLY A 129 -6.15 -17.53 16.55
N GLY A 130 -6.86 -16.81 15.69
CA GLY A 130 -6.51 -15.47 15.20
C GLY A 130 -5.92 -15.41 13.79
N PHE A 131 -5.80 -16.53 13.07
CA PHE A 131 -5.31 -16.56 11.69
C PHE A 131 -6.03 -17.63 10.87
N TYR A 132 -6.03 -17.48 9.55
CA TYR A 132 -6.71 -18.40 8.64
C TYR A 132 -6.03 -19.77 8.55
N LYS A 133 -6.82 -20.85 8.57
CA LYS A 133 -6.40 -22.21 8.19
C LYS A 133 -7.27 -22.78 7.08
N LYS A 134 -6.64 -23.65 6.28
CA LYS A 134 -7.33 -24.43 5.24
C LYS A 134 -8.20 -25.52 5.88
N ASP A 135 -9.24 -25.90 5.15
CA ASP A 135 -10.18 -26.98 5.49
C ASP A 135 -10.94 -26.82 6.82
N THR A 136 -10.94 -25.62 7.41
CA THR A 136 -11.85 -25.27 8.51
C THR A 136 -13.24 -24.99 7.95
N ILE A 137 -14.23 -25.76 8.40
CA ILE A 137 -15.65 -25.50 8.12
C ILE A 137 -16.16 -24.53 9.20
N VAL A 138 -16.69 -23.39 8.76
CA VAL A 138 -17.14 -22.31 9.65
C VAL A 138 -18.66 -22.21 9.64
N LYS A 139 -19.23 -21.73 10.75
CA LYS A 139 -20.64 -21.42 10.91
C LYS A 139 -20.78 -19.97 11.38
N LEU A 140 -21.78 -19.25 10.85
CA LEU A 140 -22.07 -17.86 11.18
C LEU A 140 -23.06 -17.79 12.36
N PRO A 141 -23.04 -16.74 13.20
CA PRO A 141 -23.80 -16.71 14.46
C PRO A 141 -25.33 -16.62 14.29
N ASN A 142 -25.84 -16.21 13.12
CA ASN A 142 -27.28 -16.08 12.84
C ASN A 142 -27.74 -16.95 11.64
N SER A 143 -26.93 -17.93 11.25
CA SER A 143 -27.25 -18.80 10.11
C SER A 143 -26.84 -20.24 10.40
N SER A 144 -27.65 -21.19 9.94
CA SER A 144 -27.31 -22.61 10.04
C SER A 144 -26.34 -23.06 8.93
N GLU A 145 -26.10 -22.20 7.95
CA GLU A 145 -25.26 -22.49 6.80
C GLU A 145 -23.80 -22.69 7.21
N ARG A 146 -23.16 -23.67 6.57
CA ARG A 146 -21.75 -24.01 6.78
C ARG A 146 -20.96 -23.62 5.55
N TYR A 147 -19.84 -22.95 5.77
CA TYR A 147 -18.97 -22.49 4.70
C TYR A 147 -17.56 -23.06 4.84
N LYS A 148 -16.90 -23.27 3.69
CA LYS A 148 -15.47 -23.58 3.62
C LYS A 148 -14.80 -22.53 2.74
N LEU A 149 -13.86 -21.78 3.31
CA LEU A 149 -13.17 -20.71 2.61
C LEU A 149 -11.90 -21.23 1.94
N LYS A 150 -11.74 -20.96 0.64
CA LYS A 150 -10.55 -21.30 -0.15
C LYS A 150 -9.81 -20.03 -0.52
N LEU A 151 -8.59 -19.85 0.01
CA LEU A 151 -7.70 -18.73 -0.29
C LEU A 151 -6.37 -19.21 -0.86
N THR A 152 -5.82 -18.43 -1.78
CA THR A 152 -4.45 -18.58 -2.30
C THR A 152 -3.43 -18.07 -1.27
N LYS A 153 -2.15 -18.43 -1.45
CA LYS A 153 -1.09 -17.97 -0.53
C LYS A 153 -0.94 -16.44 -0.52
N ARG A 154 -1.11 -15.80 -1.68
CA ARG A 154 -1.04 -14.34 -1.84
C ARG A 154 -2.22 -13.65 -1.15
N GLU A 155 -3.43 -14.21 -1.29
CA GLU A 155 -4.59 -13.71 -0.55
C GLU A 155 -4.38 -13.83 0.96
N ILE A 156 -3.91 -14.98 1.46
CA ILE A 156 -3.63 -15.13 2.90
C ILE A 156 -2.65 -14.07 3.38
N GLU A 157 -1.58 -13.81 2.62
CA GLU A 157 -0.56 -12.82 3.01
C GLU A 157 -1.08 -11.37 3.03
N VAL A 158 -1.94 -10.98 2.08
CA VAL A 158 -2.45 -9.59 1.98
C VAL A 158 -3.59 -9.32 2.96
N LEU A 159 -4.40 -10.34 3.29
CA LEU A 159 -5.52 -10.18 4.24
C LEU A 159 -5.06 -10.05 5.70
N GLU A 160 -3.82 -10.42 6.02
CA GLU A 160 -3.28 -10.25 7.37
C GLU A 160 -3.19 -8.76 7.75
N PRO A 161 -3.50 -8.41 9.01
CA PRO A 161 -3.44 -7.04 9.48
C PRO A 161 -2.02 -6.49 9.31
N SER A 162 -1.90 -5.44 8.51
CA SER A 162 -0.64 -4.78 8.21
C SER A 162 -0.85 -3.29 7.99
N VAL A 163 0.21 -2.52 8.19
CA VAL A 163 0.25 -1.10 7.93
C VAL A 163 1.48 -0.78 7.09
N TYR A 164 1.30 0.09 6.11
CA TYR A 164 2.32 0.44 5.12
C TYR A 164 2.79 1.88 5.35
N ALA A 165 4.04 2.02 5.81
CA ALA A 165 4.63 3.33 6.09
C ALA A 165 5.59 3.74 4.98
N GLN A 166 5.54 5.03 4.62
CA GLN A 166 6.33 5.62 3.56
C GLN A 166 7.04 6.90 4.04
N SER A 167 8.32 7.05 3.69
CA SER A 167 9.05 8.30 3.90
C SER A 167 8.67 9.32 2.83
N TYR A 168 8.98 10.58 3.13
CA TYR A 168 9.13 11.60 2.09
C TYR A 168 10.44 11.38 1.31
N ARG A 169 10.79 12.36 0.46
CA ARG A 169 12.01 12.37 -0.34
C ARG A 169 13.25 12.61 0.53
N ILE A 170 13.96 11.55 0.89
CA ILE A 170 15.15 11.62 1.76
C ILE A 170 16.40 11.94 0.94
N LYS A 171 17.20 12.90 1.42
CA LYS A 171 18.51 13.21 0.86
C LYS A 171 19.57 12.19 1.31
N SER A 172 19.68 11.07 0.59
CA SER A 172 20.72 10.07 0.84
C SER A 172 20.96 9.16 -0.36
N SER A 173 21.91 8.23 -0.23
CA SER A 173 22.15 7.13 -1.16
C SER A 173 21.51 5.85 -0.66
N MET A 174 20.99 5.02 -1.57
CA MET A 174 20.38 3.73 -1.23
C MET A 174 21.34 2.85 -0.43
N LYS A 175 22.63 2.82 -0.81
CA LYS A 175 23.66 2.01 -0.12
C LYS A 175 23.82 2.43 1.36
N LYS A 176 23.79 3.73 1.63
CA LYS A 176 23.88 4.26 3.01
C LYS A 176 22.64 3.92 3.82
N ALA A 177 21.45 3.93 3.20
CA ALA A 177 20.22 3.50 3.84
C ALA A 177 20.24 1.99 4.11
N THR A 178 20.60 1.16 3.11
CA THR A 178 20.70 -0.30 3.27
C THR A 178 21.58 -0.70 4.46
N LEU A 179 22.69 0.01 4.69
CA LEU A 179 23.56 -0.23 5.86
C LEU A 179 22.81 -0.12 7.20
N LEU A 180 21.87 0.83 7.32
CA LEU A 180 21.02 0.97 8.50
C LEU A 180 19.84 -0.01 8.48
N LEU A 181 19.11 -0.09 7.36
CA LEU A 181 17.84 -0.83 7.29
C LEU A 181 18.01 -2.34 7.54
N ARG A 182 19.17 -2.90 7.21
CA ARG A 182 19.49 -4.30 7.50
C ARG A 182 19.49 -4.63 9.00
N LEU A 183 19.86 -3.68 9.85
CA LEU A 183 19.83 -3.84 11.32
C LEU A 183 18.39 -3.94 11.84
N LEU A 184 17.46 -3.21 11.22
CA LEU A 184 16.07 -3.09 11.67
C LEU A 184 15.17 -4.22 11.17
N GLY A 185 15.68 -5.12 10.33
CA GLY A 185 14.91 -6.21 9.75
C GLY A 185 14.37 -7.17 10.82
N GLY A 186 13.06 -7.38 10.85
CA GLY A 186 12.42 -8.36 11.73
C GLY A 186 12.28 -7.95 13.20
N LEU A 187 12.75 -6.75 13.57
CA LEU A 187 12.62 -6.21 14.93
C LEU A 187 11.18 -5.74 15.22
N ASP A 188 10.85 -5.70 16.50
CA ASP A 188 9.68 -4.98 17.00
C ASP A 188 9.82 -3.49 16.73
N VAL A 189 8.72 -2.81 16.41
CA VAL A 189 8.78 -1.43 15.94
C VAL A 189 9.34 -0.48 16.99
N MET A 190 8.94 -0.64 18.26
CA MET A 190 9.48 0.15 19.36
C MET A 190 10.99 -0.05 19.55
N LYS A 191 11.45 -1.30 19.48
CA LYS A 191 12.89 -1.62 19.53
C LYS A 191 13.64 -0.96 18.38
N ALA A 192 13.09 -1.02 17.17
CA ALA A 192 13.69 -0.40 15.99
C ALA A 192 13.75 1.13 16.10
N ILE A 193 12.71 1.78 16.65
CA ILE A 193 12.70 3.22 16.92
C ILE A 193 13.82 3.58 17.92
N SER A 194 13.96 2.83 19.01
CA SER A 194 15.07 3.03 19.96
C SER A 194 16.44 2.89 19.29
N GLN A 195 16.64 1.87 18.45
CA GLN A 195 17.89 1.70 17.68
C GLN A 195 18.17 2.89 16.74
N CYS A 196 17.13 3.45 16.12
CA CYS A 196 17.28 4.63 15.28
C CYS A 196 17.64 5.88 16.08
N HIS A 197 17.07 6.08 17.28
CA HIS A 197 17.40 7.22 18.13
C HIS A 197 18.86 7.25 18.58
N PHE A 198 19.43 6.09 18.90
CA PHE A 198 20.83 5.99 19.36
C PHE A 198 21.83 5.78 18.21
N SER A 199 21.38 5.73 16.96
CA SER A 199 22.28 5.56 15.81
C SER A 199 22.91 6.89 15.40
N ASN A 200 24.23 6.90 15.18
CA ASN A 200 24.97 8.08 14.71
C ASN A 200 24.68 8.46 13.23
N LYS A 201 23.93 7.63 12.49
CA LYS A 201 23.66 7.86 11.06
C LYS A 201 22.55 8.89 10.87
N LYS A 202 22.76 9.92 10.04
CA LYS A 202 21.75 10.94 9.72
C LYS A 202 20.40 10.39 9.26
N ILE A 203 20.41 9.30 8.49
CA ILE A 203 19.20 8.65 7.93
C ILE A 203 18.34 8.05 9.05
N ALA A 204 18.91 7.76 10.22
CA ALA A 204 18.20 7.13 11.32
C ALA A 204 17.08 8.01 11.87
N ARG A 205 17.24 9.34 11.85
CA ARG A 205 16.17 10.28 12.23
C ARG A 205 14.93 10.13 11.33
N GLU A 206 15.15 10.13 10.01
CA GLU A 206 14.07 9.98 9.02
C GLU A 206 13.38 8.61 9.13
N VAL A 207 14.16 7.57 9.43
CA VAL A 207 13.61 6.22 9.61
C VAL A 207 12.84 6.10 10.92
N ALA A 208 13.29 6.73 12.00
CA ALA A 208 12.54 6.80 13.26
C ALA A 208 11.19 7.49 13.06
N GLU A 209 11.17 8.63 12.36
CA GLU A 209 9.94 9.37 12.04
C GLU A 209 8.99 8.53 11.19
N LEU A 210 9.50 7.84 10.16
CA LEU A 210 8.72 6.91 9.35
C LEU A 210 8.07 5.81 10.20
N LEU A 211 8.84 5.20 11.11
CA LEU A 211 8.35 4.14 11.98
C LEU A 211 7.30 4.67 12.96
N GLN A 212 7.51 5.86 13.53
CA GLN A 212 6.54 6.51 14.41
C GLN A 212 5.22 6.80 13.69
N LYS A 213 5.29 7.26 12.43
CA LYS A 213 4.11 7.45 11.58
C LYS A 213 3.40 6.12 11.32
N GLY A 214 4.14 5.06 10.99
CA GLY A 214 3.57 3.72 10.84
C GLY A 214 2.90 3.19 12.11
N VAL A 215 3.41 3.51 13.30
CA VAL A 215 2.76 3.20 14.58
C VAL A 215 1.47 3.99 14.75
N LYS A 216 1.47 5.30 14.46
CA LYS A 216 0.27 6.15 14.50
C LYS A 216 -0.82 5.62 13.57
N ASP A 217 -0.44 5.27 12.34
CA ASP A 217 -1.35 4.70 11.34
C ASP A 217 -1.90 3.35 11.81
N GLY A 218 -1.06 2.50 12.40
CA GLY A 218 -1.48 1.24 13.01
C GLY A 218 -2.47 1.44 14.16
N GLN A 219 -2.23 2.40 15.05
CA GLN A 219 -3.14 2.75 16.14
C GLN A 219 -4.49 3.26 15.60
N LYS A 220 -4.48 4.07 14.54
CA LYS A 220 -5.68 4.57 13.88
C LYS A 220 -6.53 3.43 13.29
N LEU A 221 -5.88 2.38 12.78
CA LEU A 221 -6.51 1.14 12.29
C LEU A 221 -6.94 0.17 13.43
N GLY A 222 -6.65 0.48 14.69
CA GLY A 222 -6.99 -0.36 15.85
C GLY A 222 -5.93 -1.42 16.22
N LEU A 223 -4.72 -1.34 15.66
CA LEU A 223 -3.60 -2.22 16.01
C LEU A 223 -2.82 -1.68 17.21
N LYS A 224 -2.24 -2.58 18.00
CA LYS A 224 -1.42 -2.18 19.17
C LYS A 224 0.03 -1.89 18.75
N PRO A 225 0.66 -0.81 19.28
CA PRO A 225 2.05 -0.48 18.99
C PRO A 225 3.01 -1.62 19.35
N GLU A 226 2.81 -2.22 20.54
CA GLU A 226 3.63 -3.31 21.04
C GLU A 226 3.48 -4.62 20.25
N ASP A 227 2.43 -4.75 19.44
CA ASP A 227 2.17 -5.93 18.61
C ASP A 227 2.81 -5.82 17.22
N LEU A 228 3.18 -4.61 16.79
CA LEU A 228 3.75 -4.36 15.47
C LEU A 228 5.23 -4.77 15.43
N TYR A 229 5.61 -5.47 14.36
CA TYR A 229 7.01 -5.73 14.01
C TYR A 229 7.26 -5.37 12.54
N ILE A 230 8.51 -5.04 12.24
CA ILE A 230 8.96 -4.72 10.89
C ILE A 230 9.05 -6.02 10.09
N SER A 231 8.03 -6.29 9.26
CA SER A 231 8.00 -7.46 8.39
C SER A 231 8.93 -7.27 7.20
N GLN A 232 8.86 -6.12 6.55
CA GLN A 232 9.69 -5.77 5.42
C GLN A 232 10.08 -4.29 5.52
N ILE A 233 11.33 -3.98 5.21
CA ILE A 233 11.82 -2.61 5.12
C ILE A 233 12.85 -2.53 4.00
N TRP A 234 12.65 -1.58 3.09
CA TRP A 234 13.52 -1.43 1.93
C TRP A 234 13.66 0.03 1.54
N THR A 235 14.62 0.28 0.66
CA THR A 235 14.88 1.60 0.08
C THR A 235 14.90 1.50 -1.44
N GLY A 236 14.58 2.61 -2.10
CA GLY A 236 14.62 2.74 -3.54
C GLY A 236 15.02 4.15 -3.96
N SER A 237 15.35 4.30 -5.24
CA SER A 237 15.61 5.62 -5.83
C SER A 237 14.30 6.38 -5.96
N ASP A 238 14.28 7.61 -5.49
CA ASP A 238 13.13 8.51 -5.62
C ASP A 238 13.15 9.30 -6.94
N GLY A 239 14.05 8.94 -7.87
CA GLY A 239 14.13 9.54 -9.21
C GLY A 239 14.63 11.00 -9.24
N PHE A 240 14.70 11.55 -10.46
CA PHE A 240 15.12 12.94 -10.72
C PHE A 240 16.44 13.34 -10.07
N TRP A 241 17.45 12.48 -10.16
CA TRP A 241 18.78 12.79 -9.64
C TRP A 241 19.49 13.78 -10.55
N ARG A 242 19.77 14.97 -10.02
CA ARG A 242 20.58 15.98 -10.72
C ARG A 242 21.99 15.44 -10.91
N LYS A 243 22.45 15.43 -12.16
CA LYS A 243 23.84 15.16 -12.55
C LYS A 243 24.58 16.49 -12.63
N ARG A 244 25.83 16.51 -12.18
CA ARG A 244 26.71 17.69 -12.20
C ARG A 244 28.10 17.25 -12.67
N VAL A 245 28.69 17.98 -13.59
CA VAL A 245 30.04 17.68 -14.10
C VAL A 245 31.12 18.01 -13.06
N GLU A 246 32.08 17.10 -12.92
CA GLU A 246 33.25 17.25 -12.06
C GLU A 246 34.49 17.35 -12.95
N PHE A 247 35.02 18.55 -13.08
CA PHE A 247 36.25 18.79 -13.84
C PHE A 247 37.45 18.24 -13.08
N LYS A 248 38.24 17.41 -13.75
CA LYS A 248 39.45 16.77 -13.21
C LYS A 248 40.69 17.26 -13.97
N ALA A 249 41.87 17.08 -13.38
CA ALA A 249 43.14 17.44 -13.99
C ALA A 249 43.34 16.78 -15.38
N ARG A 250 44.14 17.43 -16.24
CA ARG A 250 44.46 16.98 -17.59
C ARG A 250 43.21 16.79 -18.48
N THR A 251 42.30 17.76 -18.46
CA THR A 251 41.09 17.80 -19.31
C THR A 251 40.19 16.55 -19.15
N ARG A 252 40.19 15.91 -17.97
CA ARG A 252 39.31 14.78 -17.66
C ARG A 252 38.02 15.30 -17.02
N ILE A 253 36.91 14.58 -17.23
CA ILE A 253 35.63 14.91 -16.60
C ILE A 253 35.01 13.68 -15.94
N GLY A 254 34.43 13.88 -14.76
CA GLY A 254 33.53 12.94 -14.10
C GLY A 254 32.12 13.50 -14.01
N ILE A 255 31.17 12.69 -13.55
CA ILE A 255 29.79 13.13 -13.30
C ILE A 255 29.42 12.75 -11.88
N ILE A 256 29.13 13.76 -11.06
CA ILE A 256 28.60 13.59 -9.71
C ILE A 256 27.07 13.59 -9.79
N SER A 257 26.46 12.49 -9.36
CA SER A 257 25.01 12.42 -9.16
C SER A 257 24.65 12.82 -7.73
N HIS A 258 23.55 13.56 -7.56
CA HIS A 258 23.00 13.90 -6.24
C HIS A 258 21.78 13.01 -5.92
N PRO A 259 21.97 11.84 -5.28
CA PRO A 259 20.89 10.89 -5.07
C PRO A 259 19.87 11.37 -4.03
N TYR A 260 18.64 10.95 -4.26
CA TYR A 260 17.52 11.01 -3.33
C TYR A 260 16.83 9.65 -3.32
N ILE A 261 16.33 9.27 -2.15
CA ILE A 261 15.76 7.96 -1.92
C ILE A 261 14.44 8.08 -1.16
N HIS A 262 13.67 7.02 -1.22
CA HIS A 262 12.59 6.76 -0.28
C HIS A 262 12.91 5.51 0.54
N VAL A 263 12.35 5.44 1.74
CA VAL A 263 12.30 4.25 2.57
C VAL A 263 10.84 3.88 2.74
N ARG A 264 10.55 2.60 2.61
CA ARG A 264 9.21 2.03 2.75
C ARG A 264 9.30 0.84 3.68
N CYS A 265 8.32 0.69 4.56
CA CYS A 265 8.22 -0.49 5.39
C CYS A 265 6.79 -0.99 5.49
N ILE A 266 6.67 -2.31 5.68
CA ILE A 266 5.41 -2.99 5.96
C ILE A 266 5.55 -3.51 7.38
N LEU A 267 4.72 -2.98 8.26
CA LEU A 267 4.58 -3.46 9.63
C LEU A 267 3.45 -4.49 9.65
N ARG A 268 3.70 -5.65 10.24
CA ARG A 268 2.69 -6.70 10.44
C ARG A 268 2.55 -6.97 11.93
N THR A 269 1.52 -7.70 12.32
CA THR A 269 1.29 -8.03 13.73
C THR A 269 1.98 -9.33 14.16
N LYS A 270 2.48 -9.36 15.40
CA LYS A 270 2.98 -10.58 16.03
C LYS A 270 1.83 -11.52 16.37
N SER A 271 0.69 -10.97 16.78
CA SER A 271 -0.53 -11.71 17.12
C SER A 271 -1.09 -12.58 16.00
N VAL A 272 -0.89 -12.23 14.73
CA VAL A 272 -1.45 -12.98 13.59
C VAL A 272 -0.33 -13.57 12.73
N THR A 273 0.44 -12.73 12.04
CA THR A 273 1.40 -13.19 11.01
C THR A 273 2.49 -14.08 11.58
N LYS A 274 3.11 -13.72 12.72
CA LYS A 274 4.16 -14.56 13.34
C LYS A 274 3.61 -15.91 13.78
N ARG A 275 2.38 -15.94 14.32
CA ARG A 275 1.72 -17.19 14.74
C ARG A 275 1.38 -18.08 13.55
N ARG A 276 0.87 -17.51 12.44
CA ARG A 276 0.66 -18.27 11.20
C ARG A 276 1.98 -18.86 10.69
N LEU A 277 3.04 -18.07 10.62
CA LEU A 277 4.36 -18.54 10.15
C LEU A 277 4.92 -19.65 11.05
N ALA A 278 4.77 -19.53 12.38
CA ALA A 278 5.15 -20.58 13.32
C ALA A 278 4.34 -21.86 13.12
N TYR A 279 3.02 -21.74 12.91
CA TYR A 279 2.16 -22.88 12.60
C TYR A 279 2.55 -23.56 11.28
N GLU A 280 2.84 -22.79 10.23
CA GLU A 280 3.32 -23.34 8.95
C GLU A 280 4.68 -24.02 9.08
N ALA A 281 5.59 -23.46 9.90
CA ALA A 281 6.86 -24.10 10.21
C ALA A 281 6.66 -25.42 10.95
N HIS A 282 5.74 -25.46 11.91
CA HIS A 282 5.39 -26.68 12.64
C HIS A 282 4.79 -27.75 11.72
N LEU A 283 3.86 -27.39 10.83
CA LEU A 283 3.35 -28.32 9.81
C LEU A 283 4.46 -28.83 8.88
N LYS A 284 5.40 -27.96 8.51
CA LYS A 284 6.56 -28.33 7.68
C LYS A 284 7.48 -29.30 8.42
N GLU A 285 7.65 -29.12 9.72
CA GLU A 285 8.41 -30.03 10.58
C GLU A 285 7.71 -31.39 10.70
N GLN A 286 6.41 -31.42 10.96
CA GLN A 286 5.62 -32.67 10.98
C GLN A 286 5.67 -33.40 9.64
N LYS A 287 5.67 -32.67 8.53
CA LYS A 287 5.77 -33.24 7.17
C LYS A 287 7.17 -33.76 6.84
N ARG A 288 8.22 -33.27 7.51
CA ARG A 288 9.60 -33.63 7.22
C ARG A 288 9.80 -35.10 7.52
N ALA A 289 10.07 -35.89 6.47
CA ALA A 289 10.39 -37.30 6.62
C ALA A 289 11.64 -37.47 7.52
N PRO A 290 11.65 -38.46 8.42
CA PRO A 290 12.79 -38.70 9.29
C PRO A 290 14.01 -39.13 8.47
N TRP A 291 15.20 -38.90 9.02
CA TRP A 291 16.39 -39.52 8.49
C TRP A 291 16.39 -41.00 8.84
N VAL A 292 16.48 -41.85 7.81
CA VAL A 292 16.51 -43.31 7.95
C VAL A 292 17.91 -43.79 7.60
N GLN A 293 18.56 -44.54 8.51
CA GLN A 293 19.94 -45.01 8.34
C GLN A 293 20.09 -45.84 7.05
N LEU A 294 19.21 -46.82 6.86
CA LEU A 294 19.13 -47.66 5.66
C LEU A 294 17.83 -47.33 4.90
N GLY A 295 17.77 -46.12 4.34
CA GLY A 295 16.58 -45.64 3.64
C GLY A 295 16.50 -46.08 2.17
N ASP A 296 15.29 -46.32 1.70
CA ASP A 296 14.97 -46.64 0.31
C ASP A 296 15.18 -45.43 -0.59
N LYS A 297 16.42 -45.27 -1.08
CA LYS A 297 16.75 -44.23 -2.06
C LYS A 297 16.45 -44.73 -3.47
N PRO A 298 15.80 -43.93 -4.33
CA PRO A 298 15.57 -44.32 -5.71
C PRO A 298 16.91 -44.56 -6.41
N ILE A 299 17.04 -45.69 -7.11
CA ILE A 299 18.22 -45.99 -7.93
C ILE A 299 18.23 -45.00 -9.09
N ARG A 300 19.02 -43.95 -8.94
CA ARG A 300 19.22 -42.94 -9.98
C ARG A 300 19.87 -43.57 -11.22
N GLY A 301 19.35 -43.23 -12.40
CA GLY A 301 19.84 -43.76 -13.67
C GLY A 301 18.73 -44.39 -14.50
N VAL A 302 19.06 -44.76 -15.73
CA VAL A 302 18.13 -45.44 -16.65
C VAL A 302 18.32 -46.95 -16.57
N THR A 303 17.22 -47.70 -16.65
CA THR A 303 17.23 -49.17 -16.56
C THR A 303 17.95 -49.81 -17.74
N GLY A 304 17.74 -49.29 -18.96
CA GLY A 304 18.35 -49.81 -20.19
C GLY A 304 17.62 -51.04 -20.74
N GLY A 305 16.36 -51.27 -20.34
CA GLY A 305 15.53 -52.37 -20.86
C GLY A 305 16.02 -53.77 -20.46
N VAL A 306 16.89 -53.86 -19.46
CA VAL A 306 17.47 -55.13 -18.98
C VAL A 306 17.55 -55.12 -17.45
N TYR A 307 17.23 -56.25 -16.82
CA TYR A 307 17.46 -56.46 -15.40
C TYR A 307 18.97 -56.55 -15.14
N LYS A 308 19.46 -55.76 -14.18
CA LYS A 308 20.87 -55.75 -13.77
C LYS A 308 21.12 -56.57 -12.51
N TRP A 309 20.04 -56.96 -11.84
CA TRP A 309 19.90 -57.84 -10.69
C TRP A 309 18.42 -58.22 -10.58
#